data_AF-A0A844H399-F1
#
_entry.id   AF-A0A844H399-F1
#
_cell.length_a   1.000
_cell.length_b   1.000
_cell.length_c   1.000
_cell.angle_alpha   90.00
_cell.angle_beta   90.00
_cell.angle_gamma   90.00
#
_symmetry.space_group_name_H-M   'P 1'
#
loop_
_entity.id
_entity.type
_entity.pdbx_description
1 polymer ?
#
loop_
_entity_poly.entity_id
_entity_poly.type
_entity_poly.pdbx_seq_one_letter_code
_entity_poly.pdbx_strand_id
1 'polypeptide(L)' 'MVRKIQFTLRLTEDEKTRLAYYAKSKNVSMSEIIQDYCKRLPKPTDTKD' A
#
# COMPACT_ATOMS: atom_id res chain seq x y z
N MET A 1 -10.97 -5.73 -11.62
CA MET A 1 -10.80 -4.26 -11.56
C MET A 1 -9.34 -3.94 -11.84
N VAL A 2 -9.05 -3.11 -12.85
CA VAL A 2 -7.67 -2.76 -13.22
C VAL A 2 -7.22 -1.57 -12.36
N ARG A 3 -6.04 -1.67 -11.73
CA ARG A 3 -5.44 -0.57 -10.96
C ARG A 3 -4.77 0.41 -11.93
N LYS A 4 -5.24 1.67 -11.96
CA LYS A 4 -4.79 2.70 -12.93
C LYS A 4 -4.10 3.91 -12.30
N ILE A 5 -4.28 4.13 -11.00
CA ILE A 5 -3.75 5.31 -10.30
C ILE A 5 -2.38 4.98 -9.72
N GLN A 6 -1.42 5.87 -9.93
CA GLN A 6 -0.08 5.81 -9.37
C GLN A 6 0.17 7.05 -8.51
N PHE A 7 0.90 6.88 -7.42
CA PHE A 7 1.42 7.97 -6.59
C PHE A 7 2.84 7.65 -6.15
N THR A 8 3.61 8.68 -5.79
CA THR A 8 4.96 8.54 -5.26
C THR A 8 4.92 8.60 -3.75
N LEU A 9 5.54 7.62 -3.07
CA LEU A 9 5.67 7.58 -1.62
C LEU A 9 7.12 7.89 -1.22
N ARG A 10 7.31 8.78 -0.25
CA ARG A 10 8.60 9.00 0.40
C ARG A 10 8.67 8.13 1.65
N LEU A 11 9.77 7.39 1.79
CA LEU A 11 10.06 6.52 2.92
C LEU A 11 11.47 6.79 3.40
N THR A 12 11.68 6.64 4.70
CA THR A 12 13.02 6.45 5.27
C THR A 12 13.61 5.11 4.83
N GLU A 13 14.92 4.96 5.03
CA GLU A 13 15.61 3.71 4.70
C GLU A 13 15.14 2.53 5.58
N ASP A 14 14.85 2.78 6.87
CA ASP A 14 14.28 1.78 7.78
C ASP A 14 12.89 1.32 7.33
N GLU A 15 11.99 2.26 7.02
CA GLU A 15 10.63 1.93 6.56
C GLU A 15 10.65 1.10 5.27
N LYS A 16 11.49 1.48 4.31
CA LYS A 16 11.65 0.72 3.07
C LYS A 16 12.20 -0.68 3.34
N THR A 17 13.18 -0.82 4.22
CA THR A 17 13.79 -2.10 4.59
C THR A 17 12.76 -3.02 5.24
N ARG A 18 11.98 -2.50 6.19
CA ARG A 18 10.89 -3.24 6.84
C ARG A 18 9.81 -3.67 5.85
N LEU A 19 9.43 -2.78 4.93
CA LEU A 19 8.46 -3.08 3.88
C LEU A 19 8.97 -4.19 2.95
N ALA A 20 10.22 -4.12 2.50
CA ALA A 20 10.84 -5.13 1.65
C ALA A 20 10.95 -6.48 2.34
N TYR A 21 11.35 -6.50 3.61
CA TYR A 21 11.40 -7.72 4.42
C TYR A 21 10.02 -8.37 4.55
N TYR A 22 8.99 -7.58 4.87
CA TYR A 22 7.63 -8.10 5.02
C TYR A 22 7.06 -8.63 3.69
N ALA A 23 7.29 -7.91 2.59
CA ALA A 23 6.90 -8.35 1.25
C ALA A 23 7.57 -9.70 0.90
N LYS A 24 8.87 -9.83 1.17
CA LYS A 24 9.63 -11.08 0.99
C LYS A 24 9.07 -12.22 1.84
N SER A 25 8.75 -11.98 3.11
CA SER A 25 8.19 -13.00 4.01
C SER A 25 6.85 -13.57 3.53
N LYS A 26 6.11 -12.80 2.72
CA LYS A 26 4.82 -13.18 2.14
C LYS A 26 4.90 -13.62 0.68
N ASN A 27 6.10 -13.64 0.09
CA ASN A 27 6.34 -13.92 -1.33
C ASN A 27 5.49 -13.05 -2.27
N VAL A 28 5.38 -11.75 -1.95
CA VAL A 28 4.66 -10.74 -2.74
C VAL A 28 5.53 -9.50 -2.96
N SER A 29 5.10 -8.60 -3.83
CA SER A 29 5.77 -7.30 -4.03
C SER A 29 5.44 -6.29 -2.91
N MET A 30 6.32 -5.30 -2.72
CA MET A 30 6.06 -4.16 -1.81
C MET A 30 4.76 -3.42 -2.19
N SER A 31 4.49 -3.28 -3.49
CA SER A 31 3.28 -2.66 -4.00
C SER A 31 2.02 -3.42 -3.58
N GLU A 32 2.05 -4.76 -3.55
CA GLU A 32 0.93 -5.57 -3.07
C GLU A 32 0.68 -5.39 -1.58
N ILE A 33 1.73 -5.23 -0.76
CA ILE A 33 1.57 -4.91 0.67
C ILE A 33 0.85 -3.56 0.84
N ILE A 34 1.28 -2.53 0.12
CA ILE A 34 0.63 -1.20 0.17
C ILE A 34 -0.82 -1.29 -0.30
N GLN A 35 -1.07 -2.01 -1.40
CA GLN A 35 -2.43 -2.21 -1.91
C GLN A 35 -3.31 -2.97 -0.93
N ASP A 36 -2.78 -3.99 -0.25
CA ASP A 36 -3.51 -4.74 0.77
C ASP A 36 -3.84 -3.86 1.98
N TYR A 37 -2.89 -3.01 2.39
CA TYR A 37 -3.14 -2.00 3.42
C TYR A 37 -4.27 -1.05 3.01
N CYS A 38 -4.26 -0.53 1.77
CA CYS A 38 -5.32 0.35 1.27
C CYS A 38 -6.72 -0.30 1.31
N LYS A 39 -6.83 -1.61 1.11
CA LYS A 39 -8.13 -2.32 1.20
C LYS A 39 -8.70 -2.37 2.61
N ARG A 40 -7.86 -2.24 3.63
CA ARG A 40 -8.27 -2.27 5.04
C ARG A 40 -8.71 -0.91 5.56
N LEU A 41 -8.42 0.16 4.81
CA LEU A 41 -8.85 1.51 5.16
C LEU A 41 -10.39 1.60 5.04
N PRO A 42 -11.03 2.44 5.88
CA PRO A 42 -12.46 2.67 5.76
C PRO A 42 -12.78 3.20 4.36
N LYS A 43 -13.93 2.77 3.81
CA LYS A 43 -14.45 3.40 2.60
C LYS A 43 -14.80 4.84 2.94
N PRO A 44 -14.48 5.81 2.06
CA PRO A 44 -15.04 7.14 2.21
C PRO A 44 -16.57 6.99 2.30
N THR A 45 -17.17 7.49 3.37
CA THR A 45 -18.60 7.81 3.32
C THR A 45 -18.75 8.85 2.23
N ASP A 46 -19.66 8.66 1.28
CA ASP A 46 -20.04 9.73 0.35
C ASP A 46 -20.60 10.89 1.18
N THR A 47 -19.75 11.77 1.69
CA THR A 47 -20.16 13.08 2.19
C THR A 47 -20.45 13.91 0.95
N LYS A 48 -21.66 13.73 0.42
CA LYS A 48 -22.36 14.78 -0.32
C LYS A 48 -22.80 15.79 0.73
N ASP A 49 -21.98 16.80 0.95
CA ASP A 49 -22.42 18.11 1.45
C ASP A 49 -22.49 19.06 0.24
#